data_AF-A0A075HUG3-F1
#
_entry.id   AF-A0A075HUG3-F1
#
_cell.length_a   1.000
_cell.length_b   1.000
_cell.length_c   1.000
_cell.angle_alpha   90.00
_cell.angle_beta   90.00
_cell.angle_gamma   90.00
#
_symmetry.space_group_name_H-M   'P 1'
#
loop_
_entity.id
_entity.type
_entity.pdbx_description
1 polymer ?
#
loop_
_entity_poly.entity_id
_entity_poly.type
_entity_poly.pdbx_seq_one_letter_code
_entity_poly.pdbx_strand_id
1 'polypeptide(L)'
;MLPRSKFLMSRSALVRTSLLVGLLLLSLSQLSLAGAKNSAGVNHLPNFAGSAIDSITTPNQSSSGQPFPITLRLGKDSDVQNVSVEWTWYSCTNVGVCRAPTVRNMTPNLNATVWLDEVIPPAANAYVAFRVTLNWSNGTVQNFPESGFEGQVWSDCYIWEGATNGQDCPTDEEVLNGRVTAEKSNWTPSIGIVGLLSVCLLASRLVRRPLN
;
A
#
# COMPACT_ATOMS: atom_id res chain seq x y z
N MET A 1 57.69 -7.59 5.31
CA MET A 1 57.13 -6.31 4.84
C MET A 1 56.16 -6.61 3.69
N LEU A 2 54.86 -6.43 3.89
CA LEU A 2 53.83 -6.65 2.85
C LEU A 2 53.78 -5.44 1.88
N PRO A 3 53.68 -5.65 0.56
CA PRO A 3 53.50 -4.54 -0.36
C PRO A 3 52.03 -4.09 -0.37
N ARG A 4 51.82 -2.79 -0.10
CA ARG A 4 50.55 -2.09 -0.31
C ARG A 4 50.23 -2.05 -1.80
N SER A 5 49.28 -2.86 -2.27
CA SER A 5 48.67 -2.66 -3.59
C SER A 5 47.78 -1.42 -3.54
N LYS A 6 48.23 -0.34 -4.19
CA LYS A 6 47.40 0.85 -4.42
C LYS A 6 46.46 0.52 -5.58
N PHE A 7 45.17 0.36 -5.27
CA PHE A 7 44.10 0.30 -6.26
C PHE A 7 43.99 1.68 -6.95
N LEU A 8 44.74 1.88 -8.04
CA LEU A 8 44.52 3.01 -8.95
C LEU A 8 43.41 2.62 -9.92
N MET A 9 42.16 2.92 -9.56
CA MET A 9 41.07 2.91 -10.52
C MET A 9 41.25 4.07 -11.51
N SER A 10 41.35 3.74 -12.80
CA SER A 10 41.38 4.71 -13.88
C SER A 10 40.15 5.62 -13.82
N ARG A 11 40.29 6.90 -14.18
CA ARG A 11 39.17 7.85 -14.27
C ARG A 11 38.00 7.32 -15.11
N SER A 12 38.30 6.51 -16.13
CA SER A 12 37.31 5.81 -16.95
C SER A 12 36.55 4.71 -16.19
N ALA A 13 37.24 3.98 -15.29
CA ALA A 13 36.62 3.01 -14.41
C ALA A 13 35.72 3.72 -13.39
N LEU A 14 36.19 4.81 -12.78
CA LEU A 14 35.43 5.58 -11.78
C LEU A 14 34.10 6.13 -12.35
N VAL A 15 34.12 6.65 -13.59
CA VAL A 15 32.92 7.15 -14.28
C VAL A 15 31.94 6.02 -14.58
N ARG A 16 32.44 4.86 -15.02
CA ARG A 16 31.60 3.68 -15.29
C ARG A 16 30.98 3.12 -14.01
N THR A 17 31.72 3.04 -12.90
CA THR A 17 31.15 2.59 -11.62
C THR A 17 30.11 3.58 -11.09
N SER A 18 30.34 4.89 -11.22
CA SER A 18 29.35 5.90 -10.84
C SER A 18 28.07 5.81 -11.68
N LEU A 19 28.19 5.57 -13.00
CA LEU A 19 27.04 5.40 -13.88
C LEU A 19 26.25 4.14 -13.51
N LEU A 20 26.94 3.02 -13.26
CA LEU A 20 26.33 1.75 -12.88
C LEU A 20 25.63 1.85 -11.51
N VAL A 21 26.25 2.52 -10.53
CA VAL A 21 25.64 2.76 -9.22
C VAL A 21 24.43 3.69 -9.35
N GLY A 22 24.49 4.72 -10.19
CA GLY A 22 23.35 5.59 -10.47
C GLY A 22 22.18 4.85 -11.11
N LEU A 23 22.45 4.01 -12.12
CA LEU A 23 21.44 3.15 -12.76
C LEU A 23 20.85 2.14 -11.77
N LEU A 24 21.67 1.55 -10.89
CA LEU A 24 21.20 0.62 -9.86
C LEU A 24 20.28 1.33 -8.87
N LEU A 25 20.65 2.53 -8.40
CA LEU A 25 19.84 3.32 -7.47
C LEU A 25 18.52 3.81 -8.12
N LEU A 26 18.54 4.15 -9.42
CA LEU A 26 17.31 4.44 -10.18
C LEU A 26 16.42 3.21 -10.36
N SER A 27 16.99 2.02 -10.49
CA SER A 27 16.19 0.79 -10.59
C SER A 27 15.57 0.40 -9.24
N LEU A 28 16.26 0.68 -8.13
CA LEU A 28 15.76 0.42 -6.78
C LEU A 28 14.66 1.41 -6.34
N SER A 29 14.62 2.62 -6.89
CA SER A 29 13.52 3.57 -6.64
C SER A 29 12.22 3.20 -7.38
N GLN A 30 12.27 2.28 -8.33
CA GLN A 30 11.09 1.76 -9.03
C GLN A 30 10.45 0.54 -8.35
N LEU A 31 10.98 0.06 -7.22
CA LEU A 31 10.21 -0.80 -6.30
C LEU A 31 9.15 0.04 -5.57
N SER A 32 8.28 0.69 -6.34
CA SER A 32 6.98 1.08 -5.85
C SER A 32 6.25 -0.22 -5.55
N LEU A 33 5.91 -0.40 -4.28
CA LEU A 33 5.01 -1.45 -3.82
C LEU A 33 3.86 -1.53 -4.83
N ALA A 34 3.73 -2.65 -5.52
CA ALA A 34 2.65 -2.89 -6.47
C ALA A 34 1.34 -2.95 -5.67
N GLY A 35 0.82 -1.78 -5.28
CA GLY A 35 -0.58 -1.62 -4.95
C GLY A 35 -1.34 -1.91 -6.23
N ALA A 36 -2.27 -2.85 -6.15
CA ALA A 36 -3.12 -3.22 -7.26
C ALA A 36 -3.62 -1.96 -7.99
N LYS A 37 -3.53 -1.97 -9.32
CA LYS A 37 -3.97 -0.89 -10.22
C LYS A 37 -5.50 -0.89 -10.25
N ASN A 38 -6.11 -0.65 -9.10
CA ASN A 38 -7.54 -0.68 -8.90
C ASN A 38 -8.11 0.67 -9.28
N SER A 39 -9.22 0.68 -10.01
CA SER A 39 -9.96 1.89 -10.29
C SER A 39 -10.44 2.49 -8.98
N ALA A 40 -10.20 3.78 -8.76
CA ALA A 40 -10.63 4.40 -7.53
C ALA A 40 -12.15 4.35 -7.34
N GLY A 41 -12.58 4.20 -6.09
CA GLY A 41 -13.97 4.01 -5.74
C GLY A 41 -14.55 2.63 -6.05
N VAL A 42 -13.78 1.72 -6.66
CA VAL A 42 -14.24 0.35 -6.94
C VAL A 42 -13.66 -0.59 -5.89
N ASN A 43 -14.54 -1.23 -5.13
CA ASN A 43 -14.14 -2.23 -4.15
C ASN A 43 -13.66 -3.49 -4.86
N HIS A 44 -12.64 -4.12 -4.29
CA HIS A 44 -12.10 -5.37 -4.78
C HIS A 44 -12.09 -6.39 -3.65
N LEU A 45 -12.63 -7.58 -3.93
CA LEU A 45 -12.50 -8.71 -3.04
C LEU A 45 -11.50 -9.70 -3.66
N PRO A 46 -10.69 -10.38 -2.84
CA PRO A 46 -9.79 -11.40 -3.34
C PRO A 46 -10.56 -12.49 -4.09
N ASN A 47 -9.97 -13.05 -5.13
CA ASN A 47 -10.51 -14.28 -5.73
C ASN A 47 -10.21 -15.46 -4.80
N PHE A 48 -11.25 -16.20 -4.42
CA PHE A 48 -11.17 -17.38 -3.57
C PHE A 48 -11.67 -18.65 -4.27
N ALA A 49 -11.86 -18.63 -5.59
CA ALA A 49 -12.25 -19.80 -6.38
C ALA A 49 -11.26 -20.95 -6.18
N GLY A 50 -11.77 -22.15 -5.89
CA GLY A 50 -10.95 -23.34 -5.63
C GLY A 50 -10.31 -23.38 -4.24
N SER A 51 -10.61 -22.43 -3.36
CA SER A 51 -10.17 -22.44 -1.97
C SER A 51 -11.22 -23.00 -1.02
N ALA A 52 -10.85 -23.12 0.27
CA ALA A 52 -11.78 -23.45 1.35
C ALA A 52 -12.74 -22.29 1.73
N ILE A 53 -12.51 -21.08 1.20
CA ILE A 53 -13.35 -19.90 1.48
C ILE A 53 -14.55 -19.91 0.55
N ASP A 54 -15.74 -19.89 1.13
CA ASP A 54 -17.03 -19.79 0.42
C ASP A 54 -17.37 -18.32 0.14
N SER A 55 -17.18 -17.43 1.12
CA SER A 55 -17.45 -16.00 0.95
C SER A 55 -16.69 -15.14 1.95
N ILE A 56 -16.38 -13.91 1.55
CA ILE A 56 -15.97 -12.82 2.43
C ILE A 56 -16.95 -11.67 2.25
N THR A 57 -17.54 -11.21 3.35
CA THR A 57 -18.48 -10.07 3.39
C THR A 57 -17.85 -8.93 4.16
N THR A 58 -17.92 -7.74 3.57
CA THR A 58 -17.50 -6.46 4.16
C THR A 58 -18.57 -5.40 3.85
N PRO A 59 -18.58 -4.25 4.55
CA PRO A 59 -19.36 -3.10 4.13
C PRO A 59 -19.00 -2.65 2.71
N ASN A 60 -19.95 -2.00 2.04
CA ASN A 60 -19.71 -1.41 0.71
C ASN A 60 -18.83 -0.15 0.76
N GLN A 61 -18.68 0.48 1.93
CA GLN A 61 -17.84 1.66 2.12
C GLN A 61 -17.19 1.59 3.51
N SER A 62 -15.98 2.12 3.65
CA SER A 62 -15.25 2.15 4.93
C SER A 62 -15.23 3.54 5.54
N SER A 63 -16.18 3.84 6.42
CA SER A 63 -16.28 5.16 7.07
C SER A 63 -15.23 5.36 8.16
N SER A 64 -14.65 6.57 8.21
CA SER A 64 -13.67 6.93 9.23
C SER A 64 -14.29 6.92 10.63
N GLY A 65 -13.65 6.25 11.59
CA GLY A 65 -14.12 6.21 12.98
C GLY A 65 -15.35 5.34 13.23
N GLN A 66 -15.86 4.63 12.22
CA GLN A 66 -16.99 3.71 12.34
C GLN A 66 -16.54 2.25 12.33
N PRO A 67 -17.34 1.33 12.89
CA PRO A 67 -17.11 -0.10 12.77
C PRO A 67 -17.00 -0.58 11.30
N PHE A 68 -15.94 -1.34 11.02
CA PHE A 68 -15.73 -2.06 9.77
C PHE A 68 -15.69 -3.57 10.07
N PRO A 69 -16.85 -4.26 10.06
CA PRO A 69 -16.91 -5.69 10.29
C PRO A 69 -16.46 -6.48 9.06
N ILE A 70 -15.78 -7.60 9.27
CA ILE A 70 -15.50 -8.60 8.24
C ILE A 70 -16.09 -9.93 8.67
N THR A 71 -16.82 -10.58 7.76
CA THR A 71 -17.35 -11.93 7.94
C THR A 71 -16.77 -12.84 6.89
N LEU A 72 -16.15 -13.93 7.32
CA LEU A 72 -15.64 -14.97 6.44
C LEU A 72 -16.44 -16.26 6.66
N ARG A 73 -16.83 -16.92 5.58
CA ARG A 73 -17.46 -18.25 5.61
C ARG A 73 -16.56 -19.25 4.93
N LEU A 74 -16.34 -20.38 5.61
CA LEU A 74 -15.66 -21.54 5.05
C LEU A 74 -16.68 -22.50 4.42
N GLY A 75 -16.27 -23.22 3.38
CA GLY A 75 -17.08 -24.23 2.70
C GLY A 75 -17.43 -25.41 3.61
N LYS A 76 -18.46 -26.18 3.22
CA LYS A 76 -18.93 -27.34 4.01
C LYS A 76 -17.93 -28.50 4.06
N ASP A 77 -17.03 -28.57 3.09
CA ASP A 77 -16.01 -29.63 2.98
C ASP A 77 -14.67 -29.24 3.60
N SER A 78 -14.57 -28.04 4.19
CA SER A 78 -13.35 -27.62 4.90
C SER A 78 -13.24 -28.39 6.22
N ASP A 79 -12.02 -28.78 6.60
CA ASP A 79 -11.73 -29.32 7.93
C ASP A 79 -11.77 -28.20 8.99
N VAL A 80 -12.96 -27.65 9.22
CA VAL A 80 -13.22 -26.43 10.00
C VAL A 80 -12.74 -26.52 11.45
N GLN A 81 -12.52 -27.72 11.99
CA GLN A 81 -12.01 -27.93 13.35
C GLN A 81 -10.50 -27.73 13.46
N ASN A 82 -9.79 -27.74 12.32
CA ASN A 82 -8.33 -27.73 12.24
C ASN A 82 -7.78 -26.49 11.55
N VAL A 83 -8.58 -25.43 11.44
CA VAL A 83 -8.19 -24.16 10.80
C VAL A 83 -8.35 -22.99 11.76
N SER A 84 -7.37 -22.09 11.77
CA SER A 84 -7.50 -20.75 12.31
C SER A 84 -7.43 -19.72 11.19
N VAL A 85 -8.17 -18.63 11.37
CA VAL A 85 -8.28 -17.57 10.37
C VAL A 85 -7.66 -16.29 10.92
N GLU A 86 -6.68 -15.76 10.18
CA GLU A 86 -6.12 -14.44 10.45
C GLU A 86 -6.61 -13.44 9.40
N TRP A 87 -6.91 -12.24 9.87
CA TRP A 87 -7.20 -11.08 9.05
C TRP A 87 -6.06 -10.07 9.21
N THR A 88 -5.35 -9.82 8.12
CA THR A 88 -4.35 -8.75 8.06
C THR A 88 -4.97 -7.56 7.34
N TRP A 89 -4.96 -6.39 7.95
CA TRP A 89 -5.53 -5.18 7.36
C TRP A 89 -4.61 -3.96 7.52
N TYR A 90 -4.76 -2.99 6.63
CA TYR A 90 -4.23 -1.64 6.79
C TYR A 90 -5.17 -0.61 6.18
N SER A 91 -4.98 0.65 6.56
CA SER A 91 -5.69 1.80 5.99
C SER A 91 -4.70 2.78 5.38
N CYS A 92 -5.10 3.45 4.31
CA CYS A 92 -4.35 4.57 3.76
C CYS A 92 -5.19 5.85 3.79
N THR A 93 -4.53 6.99 3.92
CA THR A 93 -5.20 8.30 3.89
C THR A 93 -5.28 8.88 2.48
N ASN A 94 -6.06 9.95 2.33
CA ASN A 94 -6.26 10.65 1.07
C ASN A 94 -4.99 11.30 0.49
N VAL A 95 -3.97 11.50 1.33
CA VAL A 95 -2.64 11.98 0.89
C VAL A 95 -1.65 10.84 0.60
N GLY A 96 -2.12 9.58 0.59
CA GLY A 96 -1.31 8.41 0.24
C GLY A 96 -0.44 7.87 1.38
N VAL A 97 -0.67 8.31 2.63
CA VAL A 97 0.05 7.77 3.80
C VAL A 97 -0.66 6.51 4.28
N CYS A 98 0.03 5.38 4.17
CA CYS A 98 -0.49 4.09 4.62
C CYS A 98 0.05 3.72 6.00
N ARG A 99 -0.83 3.15 6.83
CA ARG A 99 -0.44 2.60 8.13
C ARG A 99 0.16 1.21 7.96
N ALA A 100 0.98 0.81 8.94
CA ALA A 100 1.53 -0.53 8.98
C ALA A 100 0.40 -1.57 9.06
N PRO A 101 0.50 -2.70 8.34
CA PRO A 101 -0.46 -3.78 8.45
C PRO A 101 -0.55 -4.34 9.87
N THR A 102 -1.77 -4.62 10.31
CA THR A 102 -2.07 -5.23 11.61
C THR A 102 -2.70 -6.60 11.37
N VAL A 103 -2.17 -7.62 12.05
CA VAL A 103 -2.70 -8.99 12.01
C VAL A 103 -3.67 -9.19 13.17
N ARG A 104 -4.81 -9.81 12.90
CA ARG A 104 -5.86 -10.12 13.87
C ARG A 104 -6.29 -11.57 13.73
N ASN A 105 -6.47 -12.27 14.85
CA ASN A 105 -7.11 -13.58 14.84
C ASN A 105 -8.62 -13.38 14.83
N MET A 106 -9.30 -13.93 13.83
CA MET A 106 -10.75 -13.86 13.74
C MET A 106 -11.40 -14.81 14.76
N THR A 107 -12.61 -14.48 15.20
CA THR A 107 -13.36 -15.30 16.16
C THR A 107 -14.32 -16.22 15.41
N PRO A 108 -14.25 -17.55 15.60
CA PRO A 108 -15.20 -18.48 14.97
C PRO A 108 -16.55 -18.45 15.71
N ASN A 109 -17.62 -18.74 14.96
CA ASN A 109 -18.89 -19.15 15.55
C ASN A 109 -18.79 -20.55 16.19
N LEU A 110 -19.86 -21.00 16.87
CA LEU A 110 -19.89 -22.29 17.57
C LEU A 110 -19.49 -23.49 16.71
N ASN A 111 -19.71 -23.42 15.39
CA ASN A 111 -19.45 -24.51 14.45
C ASN A 111 -18.18 -24.27 13.59
N ALA A 112 -17.38 -23.23 13.87
CA ALA A 112 -16.19 -22.83 13.12
C ALA A 112 -16.38 -22.64 11.59
N THR A 113 -17.62 -22.42 11.16
CA THR A 113 -17.99 -22.23 9.74
C THR A 113 -18.04 -20.76 9.36
N VAL A 114 -18.26 -19.87 10.33
CA VAL A 114 -18.31 -18.42 10.15
C VAL A 114 -17.32 -17.80 11.10
N TRP A 115 -16.47 -16.94 10.58
CA TRP A 115 -15.44 -16.22 11.30
C TRP A 115 -15.75 -14.72 11.23
N LEU A 116 -15.65 -14.06 12.37
CA LEU A 116 -16.05 -12.66 12.56
C LEU A 116 -14.91 -11.89 13.18
N ASP A 117 -14.67 -10.68 12.69
CA ASP A 117 -13.85 -9.69 13.37
C ASP A 117 -14.27 -8.27 12.97
N GLU A 118 -13.79 -7.28 13.71
CA GLU A 118 -14.09 -5.88 13.49
C GLU A 118 -12.89 -4.98 13.80
N VAL A 119 -12.74 -3.92 13.00
CA VAL A 119 -11.79 -2.83 13.22
C VAL A 119 -12.51 -1.50 13.09
N ILE A 120 -11.89 -0.45 13.62
CA ILE A 120 -12.33 0.93 13.40
C ILE A 120 -11.27 1.60 12.53
N PRO A 121 -11.55 1.89 11.24
CA PRO A 121 -10.65 2.65 10.41
C PRO A 121 -10.43 4.03 11.02
N PRO A 122 -9.22 4.56 10.95
CA PRO A 122 -8.92 5.84 11.55
C PRO A 122 -9.53 7.03 10.81
N ALA A 123 -9.39 8.21 11.41
CA ALA A 123 -9.66 9.47 10.74
C ALA A 123 -8.88 9.59 9.42
N ALA A 124 -9.49 10.28 8.46
CA ALA A 124 -8.96 10.50 7.10
C ALA A 124 -8.67 9.21 6.32
N ASN A 125 -9.38 8.11 6.61
CA ASN A 125 -9.29 6.87 5.84
C ASN A 125 -9.81 7.06 4.42
N ALA A 126 -9.00 6.75 3.42
CA ALA A 126 -9.37 6.71 2.01
C ALA A 126 -9.84 5.32 1.57
N TYR A 127 -9.24 4.27 2.14
CA TYR A 127 -9.65 2.88 1.94
C TYR A 127 -9.05 1.97 3.01
N VAL A 128 -9.75 0.87 3.27
CA VAL A 128 -9.23 -0.29 4.02
C VAL A 128 -8.80 -1.34 3.01
N ALA A 129 -7.56 -1.82 3.14
CA ALA A 129 -7.06 -2.96 2.38
C ALA A 129 -6.78 -4.13 3.32
N PHE A 130 -6.98 -5.34 2.82
CA PHE A 130 -6.88 -6.55 3.63
C PHE A 130 -6.48 -7.80 2.85
N ARG A 131 -6.05 -8.79 3.64
CA ARG A 131 -5.74 -10.16 3.24
C ARG A 131 -6.22 -11.09 4.35
N VAL A 132 -6.67 -12.28 3.96
CA VAL A 132 -7.00 -13.37 4.87
C VAL A 132 -5.93 -14.44 4.81
N THR A 133 -5.54 -14.99 5.95
CA THR A 133 -4.67 -16.16 6.05
C THR A 133 -5.43 -17.31 6.70
N LEU A 134 -5.44 -18.47 6.05
CA LEU A 134 -5.88 -19.74 6.65
C LEU A 134 -4.65 -20.50 7.16
N ASN A 135 -4.62 -20.80 8.45
CA ASN A 135 -3.58 -21.58 9.09
C ASN A 135 -4.15 -22.92 9.51
N TRP A 136 -3.66 -23.99 8.89
CA TRP A 136 -4.11 -25.37 9.17
C TRP A 136 -3.23 -26.02 10.25
N SER A 137 -3.81 -26.92 11.04
CA SER A 137 -3.11 -27.64 12.11
C SER A 137 -1.95 -28.52 11.62
N ASN A 138 -1.97 -28.92 10.34
CA ASN A 138 -0.87 -29.65 9.69
C ASN A 138 0.33 -28.74 9.30
N GLY A 139 0.27 -27.45 9.59
CA GLY A 139 1.29 -26.45 9.25
C GLY A 139 1.14 -25.81 7.88
N THR A 140 0.10 -26.16 7.11
CA THR A 140 -0.20 -25.51 5.82
C THR A 140 -0.72 -24.10 6.07
N VAL A 141 -0.16 -23.12 5.35
CA VAL A 141 -0.58 -21.72 5.39
C VAL A 141 -1.02 -21.29 4.00
N GLN A 142 -2.20 -20.68 3.87
CA GLN A 142 -2.73 -20.17 2.61
C GLN A 142 -3.17 -18.71 2.78
N ASN A 143 -2.73 -17.85 1.86
CA ASN A 143 -3.08 -16.44 1.84
C ASN A 143 -4.12 -16.15 0.75
N PHE A 144 -5.05 -15.24 1.03
CA PHE A 144 -6.08 -14.78 0.10
C PHE A 144 -6.11 -13.25 0.08
N PRO A 145 -5.64 -12.62 -1.00
CA PRO A 145 -5.01 -13.23 -2.19
C PRO A 145 -3.67 -13.92 -1.88
N GLU A 146 -3.18 -14.77 -2.80
CA GLU A 146 -1.90 -15.47 -2.65
C GLU A 146 -0.71 -14.51 -2.52
N SER A 147 -0.81 -13.33 -3.13
CA SER A 147 0.21 -12.28 -3.09
C SER A 147 -0.41 -10.92 -2.77
N GLY A 148 0.30 -10.11 -1.98
CA GLY A 148 -0.10 -8.74 -1.69
C GLY A 148 -1.38 -8.60 -0.87
N PHE A 149 -2.09 -7.49 -1.11
CA PHE A 149 -3.36 -7.12 -0.47
C PHE A 149 -4.32 -6.63 -1.55
N GLU A 150 -5.12 -7.56 -2.08
CA GLU A 150 -6.09 -7.29 -3.14
C GLU A 150 -7.50 -7.06 -2.61
N GLY A 151 -7.77 -7.43 -1.35
CA GLY A 151 -8.96 -7.00 -0.66
C GLY A 151 -8.88 -5.50 -0.42
N GLN A 152 -9.84 -4.74 -0.93
CA GLN A 152 -9.89 -3.29 -0.79
C GLN A 152 -11.34 -2.81 -0.76
N VAL A 153 -11.67 -2.00 0.25
CA VAL A 153 -12.93 -1.28 0.35
C VAL A 153 -12.63 0.21 0.45
N TRP A 154 -13.20 1.00 -0.47
CA TRP A 154 -13.06 2.44 -0.48
C TRP A 154 -13.88 3.09 0.62
N SER A 155 -13.37 4.21 1.11
CA SER A 155 -14.09 5.06 2.05
C SER A 155 -15.29 5.73 1.40
N ASP A 156 -16.25 6.12 2.23
CA ASP A 156 -17.30 7.06 1.87
C ASP A 156 -16.80 8.50 1.71
N CYS A 157 -15.52 8.73 2.00
CA CYS A 157 -14.78 9.91 1.60
C CYS A 157 -13.38 9.59 1.09
N TYR A 158 -13.13 9.80 -0.21
CA TYR A 158 -11.81 9.59 -0.80
C TYR A 158 -11.44 10.65 -1.86
N ILE A 159 -10.13 10.89 -2.03
CA ILE A 159 -9.61 11.77 -3.08
C ILE A 159 -9.04 10.93 -4.21
N TRP A 160 -9.46 11.23 -5.44
CA TRP A 160 -8.92 10.64 -6.65
C TRP A 160 -8.76 11.70 -7.73
N GLU A 161 -7.59 11.74 -8.37
CA GLU A 161 -7.26 12.70 -9.43
C GLU A 161 -7.54 14.18 -9.05
N GLY A 162 -7.35 14.52 -7.78
CA GLY A 162 -7.58 15.88 -7.26
C GLY A 162 -9.04 16.23 -7.01
N ALA A 163 -9.97 15.30 -7.22
CA ALA A 163 -11.38 15.45 -6.89
C ALA A 163 -11.73 14.68 -5.60
N THR A 164 -12.57 15.30 -4.79
CA THR A 164 -13.23 14.67 -3.65
C THR A 164 -14.38 13.80 -4.15
N ASN A 165 -14.42 12.54 -3.72
CA ASN A 165 -15.42 11.55 -4.10
C ASN A 165 -15.99 10.89 -2.84
N GLY A 166 -17.16 10.26 -3.00
CA GLY A 166 -17.92 9.69 -1.89
C GLY A 166 -18.97 10.67 -1.36
N GLN A 167 -19.74 10.23 -0.36
CA GLN A 167 -20.91 10.95 0.14
C GLN A 167 -20.67 11.66 1.48
N ASP A 168 -19.66 11.24 2.24
CA ASP A 168 -19.45 11.69 3.62
C ASP A 168 -18.10 12.40 3.79
N CYS A 169 -17.68 13.16 2.76
CA CYS A 169 -16.51 14.00 2.89
C CYS A 169 -16.80 15.26 3.69
N PRO A 170 -15.92 15.66 4.63
CA PRO A 170 -16.07 16.90 5.36
C PRO A 170 -16.20 18.08 4.40
N THR A 171 -17.21 18.89 4.62
CA THR A 171 -17.38 20.17 3.92
C THR A 171 -16.34 21.18 4.41
N ASP A 172 -16.02 22.17 3.57
CA ASP A 172 -15.11 23.26 3.96
C ASP A 172 -15.56 23.95 5.26
N GLU A 173 -16.86 24.05 5.51
CA GLU A 173 -17.42 24.64 6.72
C GLU A 173 -17.16 23.78 7.97
N GLU A 174 -17.28 22.46 7.89
CA GLU A 174 -17.00 21.53 9.00
C GLU A 174 -15.51 21.54 9.39
N VAL A 175 -14.65 21.70 8.40
CA VAL A 175 -13.20 21.82 8.56
C VAL A 175 -12.85 23.16 9.21
N LEU A 176 -13.41 24.26 8.71
CA LEU A 176 -13.17 25.61 9.23
C LEU A 176 -13.69 25.79 10.67
N ASN A 177 -14.78 25.10 11.02
CA ASN A 177 -15.34 25.08 12.38
C ASN A 177 -14.58 24.12 13.33
N GLY A 178 -13.50 23.48 12.88
CA GLY A 178 -12.65 22.62 13.72
C GLY A 178 -13.31 21.32 14.17
N ARG A 179 -14.43 20.92 13.54
CA ARG A 179 -15.14 19.67 13.85
C ARG A 179 -14.47 18.45 13.22
N VAL A 180 -13.74 18.64 12.13
CA VAL A 180 -12.95 17.59 11.47
C VAL A 180 -11.60 18.15 11.06
N THR A 181 -10.52 17.39 11.26
CA THR A 181 -9.22 17.73 10.66
C THR A 181 -9.27 17.36 9.18
N ALA A 182 -9.45 18.33 8.28
CA ALA A 182 -9.11 18.10 6.89
C ALA A 182 -7.62 17.82 6.80
N GLU A 183 -7.26 16.65 6.28
CA GLU A 183 -6.00 16.55 5.56
C GLU A 183 -6.16 17.38 4.29
N LYS A 184 -5.96 18.70 4.40
CA LYS A 184 -5.93 19.60 3.26
C LYS A 184 -4.75 19.15 2.40
N SER A 185 -5.02 18.35 1.37
CA SER A 185 -4.04 18.02 0.35
C SER A 185 -3.71 19.30 -0.39
N ASN A 186 -2.65 19.99 0.03
CA ASN A 186 -2.10 21.13 -0.69
C ASN A 186 -1.35 20.62 -1.93
N TRP A 187 -2.05 19.82 -2.76
CA TRP A 187 -1.51 19.20 -3.96
C TRP A 187 -1.58 20.23 -5.08
N THR A 188 -0.58 21.11 -5.13
CA THR A 188 -0.28 21.82 -6.36
C THR A 188 0.28 20.81 -7.37
N PRO A 189 -0.34 20.58 -8.53
CA PRO A 189 0.19 19.66 -9.53
C PRO A 189 1.39 20.31 -10.23
N SER A 190 2.56 20.41 -9.58
CA SER A 190 3.70 21.11 -10.20
C SER A 190 5.12 20.85 -9.66
N ILE A 191 5.43 19.72 -9.00
CA ILE A 191 6.84 19.40 -8.63
C ILE A 191 7.29 18.00 -9.09
N GLY A 192 6.69 17.47 -10.16
CA GLY A 192 7.11 16.19 -10.75
C GLY A 192 8.05 16.29 -11.97
N ILE A 193 8.09 17.43 -12.67
CA ILE A 193 8.72 17.49 -14.01
C ILE A 193 9.81 18.57 -14.14
N VAL A 194 9.88 19.56 -13.24
CA VAL A 194 10.84 20.68 -13.38
C VAL A 194 12.21 20.41 -12.72
N GLY A 195 12.33 19.38 -11.88
CA GLY A 195 13.55 19.09 -11.12
C GLY A 195 14.70 18.38 -11.87
N LEU A 196 14.50 17.97 -13.13
CA LEU A 196 15.51 17.18 -13.87
C LEU A 196 16.35 17.98 -14.90
N LEU A 197 16.06 19.27 -15.12
CA LEU A 197 16.84 20.09 -16.08
C LEU A 197 17.99 20.89 -15.44
N SER A 198 18.05 20.99 -14.10
CA SER A 198 19.08 21.82 -13.43
C SER A 198 20.39 21.10 -13.11
N VAL A 199 20.51 19.78 -13.31
CA VAL A 199 21.75 19.03 -13.01
C VAL A 199 22.65 18.82 -14.24
N CYS A 200 22.15 19.01 -15.47
CA CYS A 200 22.97 18.86 -16.68
C CYS A 200 23.80 20.10 -17.07
N LEU A 201 23.57 21.28 -16.46
CA LEU A 201 24.25 22.52 -16.88
C LEU A 201 25.54 22.87 -16.11
N LEU A 202 25.90 22.12 -15.07
CA LEU A 202 27.15 22.37 -14.32
C LEU A 202 28.34 21.53 -14.79
N ALA A 203 28.12 20.49 -15.61
CA ALA A 203 29.21 19.68 -16.17
C ALA A 203 29.88 20.30 -17.42
N SER A 204 29.26 21.29 -18.07
CA SER A 204 29.83 21.92 -19.28
C SER A 204 30.72 23.14 -19.02
N ARG A 205 30.79 23.66 -17.78
CA ARG A 205 31.62 24.84 -17.44
C ARG A 205 33.05 24.53 -16.98
N LEU A 206 33.47 23.27 -16.88
CA LEU A 206 34.86 22.90 -16.53
C LEU A 206 35.71 22.42 -17.73
N VAL A 207 35.21 22.49 -18.96
CA VAL A 207 35.96 22.10 -20.19
C VAL A 207 36.08 23.26 -21.18
N ARG A 208 36.38 24.47 -20.71
CA ARG A 208 37.02 25.48 -21.56
C ARG A 208 38.37 25.86 -20.95
N ARG A 209 39.43 25.20 -21.44
CA ARG A 209 40.75 25.82 -21.46
C ARG A 209 40.85 26.69 -22.73
N PRO A 210 41.39 27.91 -22.66
CA PRO A 210 41.67 28.70 -23.84
C PRO A 210 42.81 28.05 -24.64
N LEU A 211 42.64 28.00 -25.96
CA LEU A 211 43.75 27.86 -26.90
C LEU A 211 44.40 29.24 -27.04
N ASN A 212 45.63 29.36 -26.54
CA ASN A 212 46.78 30.05 -27.14
C ASN A 212 48.01 29.78 -26.29
#